data_AF-A0A4W5KBR0-F1
#
_entry.id   AF-A0A4W5KBR0-F1
#
_cell.length_a   1.000
_cell.length_b   1.000
_cell.length_c   1.000
_cell.angle_alpha   90.00
_cell.angle_beta   90.00
_cell.angle_gamma   90.00
#
_symmetry.space_group_name_H-M   'P 1'
#
loop_
_entity.id
_entity.type
_entity.pdbx_description
1 polymer ?
#
loop_
_entity_poly.entity_id
_entity_poly.type
_entity_poly.pdbx_seq_one_letter_code
_entity_poly.pdbx_strand_id
1 'polypeptide(L)'
;MLLDKNVPLPRIKLIDFGLAHKIEAGAEFKNIFGTPEFVAPEIVNYEPLGLEADMWSIGVITYILLSGASPFLGETKQDTLANISAMNYEFDEEFFCRTSELAKSFIRQLLERDKMKRLTIQDALNHPWIKVYHCHMETTKTPKKRERRQLKTKRLKEYTMKSHSSMPPNNTYVNFERFAQVVEDISQMEGSFSGLASAHDSLQEDIDALVSVYNHKESWYREESEGVRHQLSQIRYEFRKVEAMKRSLQDEMKVVDVSVSDVSARYQERKSNFDALRQELSDELKWVQDVVGSFGVTDGVTDGVGGGGYLNCNFSTVFNNDMNEALKEMLNRNCGGDLLSGISLNFTESGLKR
;
A
#
# COMPACT_ATOMS: atom_id res chain seq x y z
N MET A 1 -11.91 32.87 44.71
CA MET A 1 -11.43 33.37 43.40
C MET A 1 -12.35 32.83 42.31
N LEU A 2 -12.79 33.67 41.36
CA LEU A 2 -13.50 33.22 40.15
C LEU A 2 -12.51 33.09 39.00
N LEU A 3 -12.56 31.97 38.27
CA LEU A 3 -11.69 31.68 37.13
C LEU A 3 -12.51 31.76 35.84
N ASP A 4 -12.08 32.60 34.90
CA ASP A 4 -12.60 32.59 33.53
C ASP A 4 -11.91 31.47 32.75
N LYS A 5 -12.65 30.40 32.44
CA LYS A 5 -12.13 29.20 31.78
C LYS A 5 -11.98 29.36 30.26
N ASN A 6 -12.53 30.43 29.68
CA ASN A 6 -12.60 30.60 28.23
C ASN A 6 -11.43 31.41 27.65
N VAL A 7 -10.46 31.79 28.48
CA VAL A 7 -9.26 32.53 28.07
C VAL A 7 -8.00 31.66 28.18
N PRO A 8 -7.04 31.80 27.25
CA PRO A 8 -5.80 31.02 27.23
C PRO A 8 -4.93 31.25 28.48
N LEU A 9 -5.13 32.37 29.18
CA LEU A 9 -4.58 32.66 30.49
C LEU A 9 -5.74 33.03 31.42
N PRO A 10 -6.12 32.17 32.38
CA PRO A 10 -7.23 32.45 33.28
C PRO A 10 -6.92 33.69 34.13
N ARG A 11 -7.78 34.69 34.05
CA ARG A 11 -7.62 35.93 34.82
C ARG A 11 -8.10 35.71 36.25
N ILE A 12 -7.17 35.80 37.20
CA ILE A 12 -7.47 35.75 38.63
C ILE A 12 -8.12 37.07 39.05
N LYS A 13 -9.24 36.98 39.79
CA LYS A 13 -9.92 38.13 40.41
C LYS A 13 -10.04 37.89 41.92
N LEU A 14 -9.64 38.90 42.70
CA LEU A 14 -9.96 38.98 44.12
C LEU A 14 -11.46 39.22 44.26
N ILE A 15 -12.05 38.53 45.24
CA ILE A 15 -13.47 38.60 45.55
C ILE A 15 -13.60 38.67 47.08
N ASP A 16 -14.79 39.06 47.54
CA ASP A 16 -15.13 39.17 48.96
C ASP A 16 -14.38 40.28 49.70
N PHE A 17 -14.90 41.50 49.56
CA PHE A 17 -14.42 42.69 50.27
C PHE A 17 -15.19 42.92 51.59
N GLY A 18 -15.88 41.91 52.12
CA GLY A 18 -16.70 42.06 53.34
C GLY A 18 -15.90 42.39 54.60
N LEU A 19 -14.61 42.03 54.61
CA LEU A 19 -13.66 42.36 55.69
C LEU A 19 -12.66 43.46 55.29
N ALA A 20 -12.81 44.07 54.11
CA ALA A 20 -11.87 45.07 53.64
C ALA A 20 -11.99 46.35 54.49
N HIS A 21 -10.84 46.87 54.94
CA HIS A 21 -10.78 48.08 55.74
C HIS A 21 -9.79 49.07 55.15
N LYS A 22 -10.14 50.36 55.17
CA LYS A 22 -9.26 51.43 54.73
C LYS A 22 -8.46 51.93 55.93
N ILE A 23 -7.15 51.75 55.90
CA ILE A 23 -6.26 52.23 56.96
C ILE A 23 -6.01 53.73 56.75
N GLU A 24 -6.26 54.54 57.78
CA GLU A 24 -5.93 55.96 57.79
C GLU A 24 -4.58 56.19 58.47
N ALA A 25 -3.78 57.12 57.92
CA ALA A 25 -2.46 57.41 58.46
C ALA A 25 -2.57 57.98 59.89
N GLY A 26 -2.02 57.25 60.86
CA GLY A 26 -2.02 57.65 62.27
C GLY A 26 -3.12 57.02 63.13
N ALA A 27 -4.03 56.23 62.55
CA ALA A 27 -5.02 55.46 63.31
C ALA A 27 -4.56 54.01 63.52
N GLU A 28 -4.47 53.55 64.77
CA GLU A 28 -4.23 52.13 65.05
C GLU A 28 -5.50 51.32 64.81
N PHE A 29 -5.45 50.40 63.84
CA PHE A 29 -6.51 49.43 63.62
C PHE A 29 -6.10 48.08 64.23
N LYS A 30 -6.94 47.56 65.14
CA LYS A 30 -6.78 46.24 65.76
C LYS A 30 -8.10 45.50 65.64
N ASN A 31 -8.08 44.32 65.03
CA ASN A 31 -9.26 43.48 64.95
C ASN A 31 -8.89 42.02 64.76
N ILE A 32 -9.72 41.10 65.26
CA ILE A 32 -9.53 39.66 65.11
C ILE A 32 -10.57 39.17 64.11
N PHE A 33 -10.25 39.29 62.83
CA PHE A 33 -11.05 38.75 61.73
C PHE A 33 -10.26 37.72 60.94
N GLY A 34 -10.99 36.81 60.28
CA GLY A 34 -10.43 35.86 59.32
C GLY A 34 -10.54 34.40 59.76
N THR A 35 -10.27 33.51 58.82
CA THR A 35 -10.13 32.08 59.07
C THR A 35 -8.74 31.85 59.68
N PRO A 36 -8.63 31.18 60.84
CA PRO A 36 -7.42 31.21 61.67
C PRO A 36 -6.13 30.80 60.97
N GLU A 37 -6.19 29.95 59.93
CA GLU A 37 -5.00 29.49 59.21
C GLU A 37 -4.36 30.54 58.27
N PHE A 38 -5.09 31.61 57.90
CA PHE A 38 -4.59 32.67 57.00
C PHE A 38 -4.19 33.95 57.73
N VAL A 39 -4.36 33.95 59.05
CA VAL A 39 -4.20 35.12 59.91
C VAL A 39 -2.73 35.30 60.28
N ALA A 40 -2.26 36.54 60.21
CA ALA A 40 -0.88 36.91 60.54
C ALA A 40 -0.64 36.90 62.06
N PRO A 41 0.60 36.62 62.54
CA PRO A 41 0.89 36.53 63.97
C PRO A 41 0.55 37.81 64.75
N GLU A 42 0.67 38.98 64.12
CA GLU A 42 0.29 40.27 64.72
C GLU A 42 -1.22 40.39 65.01
N ILE A 43 -2.08 39.75 64.21
CA ILE A 43 -3.53 39.71 64.46
C ILE A 43 -3.82 38.80 65.67
N VAL A 44 -3.10 37.68 65.79
CA VAL A 44 -3.22 36.75 66.92
C VAL A 44 -2.76 37.41 68.22
N ASN A 45 -1.69 38.20 68.16
CA ASN A 45 -1.12 38.93 69.29
C ASN A 45 -1.81 40.27 69.60
N TYR A 46 -2.84 40.64 68.84
CA TYR A 46 -3.58 41.90 68.99
C TYR A 46 -2.71 43.17 68.83
N GLU A 47 -1.74 43.10 67.91
CA GLU A 47 -0.86 44.21 67.54
C GLU A 47 -1.49 45.09 66.44
N PRO A 48 -0.99 46.34 66.24
CA PRO A 48 -1.49 47.21 65.18
C PRO A 48 -1.33 46.58 63.78
N LEU A 49 -2.43 46.52 63.04
CA LEU A 49 -2.49 45.94 61.71
C LEU A 49 -2.03 46.92 60.64
N GLY A 50 -1.38 46.38 59.62
CA GLY A 50 -0.91 47.11 58.45
C GLY A 50 -1.15 46.30 57.18
N LEU A 51 -0.67 46.83 56.05
CA LEU A 51 -0.77 46.16 54.74
C LEU A 51 0.06 44.87 54.69
N GLU A 52 1.03 44.74 55.59
CA GLU A 52 1.90 43.59 55.75
C GLU A 52 1.12 42.34 56.15
N ALA A 53 -0.02 42.49 56.84
CA ALA A 53 -0.90 41.38 57.22
C ALA A 53 -1.45 40.66 55.98
N ASP A 54 -1.80 41.38 54.92
CA ASP A 54 -2.24 40.78 53.65
C ASP A 54 -1.09 40.03 52.97
N MET A 55 0.15 40.53 53.08
CA MET A 55 1.33 39.86 52.53
C MET A 55 1.61 38.52 53.21
N TRP A 56 1.28 38.38 54.49
CA TRP A 56 1.29 37.08 55.17
C TRP A 56 0.29 36.12 54.54
N SER A 57 -0.96 36.56 54.34
CA SER A 57 -1.98 35.72 53.71
C SER A 57 -1.58 35.30 52.29
N ILE A 58 -0.90 36.16 51.53
CA ILE A 58 -0.30 35.80 50.23
C ILE A 58 0.77 34.71 50.39
N GLY A 59 1.61 34.76 51.43
CA GLY A 59 2.58 33.71 51.74
C GLY A 59 1.91 32.36 52.00
N VAL A 60 0.87 32.34 52.83
CA VAL A 60 0.07 31.14 53.14
C VAL A 60 -0.59 30.58 51.88
N ILE A 61 -1.25 31.43 51.09
CA ILE A 61 -1.89 31.02 49.83
C ILE A 61 -0.85 30.46 48.85
N THR A 62 0.31 31.09 48.74
CA THR A 62 1.39 30.63 47.85
C THR A 62 1.91 29.26 48.27
N TYR A 63 2.09 29.03 49.58
CA TYR A 63 2.45 27.72 50.11
C TYR A 63 1.42 26.66 49.70
N ILE A 64 0.13 26.91 49.97
CA ILE A 64 -0.98 25.99 49.66
C ILE A 64 -1.05 25.70 48.15
N LEU A 65 -0.88 26.70 47.29
CA LEU A 65 -0.95 26.52 45.84
C LEU A 65 0.20 25.66 45.30
N LEU A 66 1.37 25.68 45.94
CA LEU A 66 2.53 24.91 45.50
C LEU A 66 2.59 23.51 46.12
N SER A 67 2.17 23.34 47.37
CA SER A 67 2.23 22.07 48.11
C SER A 67 0.92 21.27 48.06
N GLY A 68 -0.22 21.97 48.04
CA GLY A 68 -1.54 21.41 48.34
C GLY A 68 -1.74 21.11 49.83
N ALA A 69 -0.96 21.71 50.73
CA ALA A 69 -1.07 21.57 52.18
C ALA A 69 -1.02 22.95 52.86
N SER A 70 -1.62 23.12 54.03
CA SER A 70 -1.55 24.38 54.79
C SER A 70 -0.34 24.39 55.72
N PRO A 71 0.41 25.50 55.80
CA PRO A 71 1.66 25.55 56.56
C PRO A 71 1.46 25.50 58.08
N PHE A 72 0.31 25.95 58.59
CA PHE A 72 0.08 26.09 60.04
C PHE A 72 -1.16 25.36 60.56
N LEU A 73 -1.95 24.72 59.70
CA LEU A 73 -3.22 24.08 60.08
C LEU A 73 -2.97 22.90 61.04
N GLY A 74 -3.44 23.05 62.28
CA GLY A 74 -3.47 21.99 63.29
C GLY A 74 -4.83 21.30 63.38
N GLU A 75 -4.96 20.31 64.28
CA GLU A 75 -6.22 19.60 64.52
C GLU A 75 -7.29 20.50 65.16
N THR A 76 -6.86 21.40 66.05
CA THR A 76 -7.73 22.41 66.64
C THR A 76 -7.36 23.83 66.20
N LYS A 77 -8.29 24.78 66.42
CA LYS A 77 -8.03 26.20 66.18
C LYS A 77 -6.88 26.71 67.06
N GLN A 78 -6.83 26.24 68.31
CA GLN A 78 -5.76 26.56 69.25
C GLN A 78 -4.40 26.08 68.76
N ASP A 79 -4.31 24.86 68.23
CA ASP A 79 -3.07 24.32 67.66
C ASP A 79 -2.62 25.13 66.44
N THR A 80 -3.57 25.54 65.60
CA THR A 80 -3.29 26.38 64.43
C THR A 80 -2.70 27.73 64.84
N LEU A 81 -3.31 28.39 65.83
CA LEU A 81 -2.80 29.66 66.35
C LEU A 81 -1.45 29.51 67.06
N ALA A 82 -1.23 28.38 67.74
CA ALA A 82 0.06 28.06 68.36
C ALA A 82 1.15 27.87 67.30
N ASN A 83 0.87 27.15 66.20
CA ASN A 83 1.79 26.98 65.08
C ASN A 83 2.15 28.31 64.41
N ILE A 84 1.17 29.19 64.20
CA ILE A 84 1.40 30.55 63.67
C ILE A 84 2.29 31.35 64.63
N SER A 85 1.98 31.34 65.92
CA SER A 85 2.73 32.08 66.93
C SER A 85 4.18 31.58 67.08
N ALA A 86 4.39 30.28 66.92
CA ALA A 86 5.69 29.63 66.97
C ALA A 86 6.46 29.68 65.64
N MET A 87 5.85 30.16 64.56
CA MET A 87 6.38 30.09 63.18
C MET A 87 6.75 28.65 62.80
N ASN A 88 5.95 27.68 63.26
CA ASN A 88 6.22 26.26 63.08
C ASN A 88 5.68 25.78 61.73
N TYR A 89 6.48 25.95 60.68
CA TYR A 89 6.24 25.36 59.36
C TYR A 89 7.56 24.91 58.74
N GLU A 90 7.49 23.87 57.91
CA GLU A 90 8.65 23.35 57.19
C GLU A 90 8.32 23.09 55.72
N PHE A 91 9.36 22.94 54.89
CA PHE A 91 9.20 22.61 53.48
C PHE A 91 9.44 21.12 53.28
N ASP A 92 8.44 20.29 53.62
CA ASP A 92 8.52 18.85 53.46
C ASP A 92 8.92 18.46 52.03
N GLU A 93 9.90 17.56 51.91
CA GLU A 93 10.36 17.08 50.61
C GLU A 93 9.24 16.37 49.83
N GLU A 94 8.31 15.72 50.51
CA GLU A 94 7.17 15.07 49.88
C GLU A 94 6.28 16.05 49.08
N PHE A 95 6.15 17.28 49.58
CA PHE A 95 5.34 18.34 48.96
C PHE A 95 6.17 19.24 48.05
N PHE A 96 7.43 19.48 48.39
CA PHE A 96 8.28 20.49 47.72
C PHE A 96 9.43 19.92 46.89
N CYS A 97 9.52 18.61 46.66
CA CYS A 97 10.59 17.99 45.85
C CYS A 97 10.76 18.60 44.44
N ARG A 98 9.68 19.13 43.85
CA ARG A 98 9.67 19.73 42.50
C ARG A 98 9.60 21.25 42.51
N THR A 99 9.61 21.87 43.69
CA THR A 99 9.46 23.31 43.84
C THR A 99 10.83 23.97 43.91
N SER A 100 11.07 24.96 43.04
CA SER A 100 12.35 25.66 42.98
C SER A 100 12.71 26.37 44.28
N GLU A 101 14.00 26.48 44.59
CA GLU A 101 14.47 27.21 45.78
C GLU A 101 14.07 28.70 45.76
N LEU A 102 13.95 29.31 44.58
CA LEU A 102 13.43 30.68 44.45
C LEU A 102 12.00 30.83 44.96
N ALA A 103 11.16 29.81 44.77
CA ALA A 103 9.78 29.80 45.26
C ALA A 103 9.74 29.63 46.79
N LYS A 104 10.59 28.74 47.33
CA LYS A 104 10.73 28.57 48.79
C LYS A 104 11.25 29.85 49.45
N SER A 105 12.25 30.49 48.84
CA SER A 105 12.78 31.78 49.30
C SER A 105 11.71 32.88 49.31
N PHE A 106 10.86 32.95 48.28
CA PHE A 106 9.74 33.87 48.23
C PHE A 106 8.74 33.65 49.38
N ILE A 107 8.36 32.39 49.65
CA ILE A 107 7.48 32.04 50.76
C ILE A 107 8.11 32.43 52.10
N ARG A 108 9.39 32.13 52.33
CA ARG A 108 10.09 32.48 53.59
C ARG A 108 10.07 33.98 53.86
N GLN A 109 10.28 34.81 52.84
CA GLN A 109 10.27 36.27 52.98
C GLN A 109 8.87 36.85 53.23
N LEU A 110 7.80 36.14 52.85
CA LEU A 110 6.41 36.52 53.13
C LEU A 110 5.93 36.01 54.49
N LEU A 111 6.37 34.81 54.89
CA LEU A 111 6.11 34.20 56.19
C LEU A 111 7.21 34.58 57.17
N GLU A 112 7.41 35.89 57.34
CA GLU A 112 8.32 36.48 58.32
C GLU A 112 7.51 36.99 59.52
N ARG A 113 7.98 36.71 60.74
CA ARG A 113 7.27 37.07 61.97
C ARG A 113 7.27 38.58 62.18
N ASP A 114 8.40 39.22 61.93
CA ASP A 114 8.54 40.66 62.02
C ASP A 114 7.93 41.33 60.78
N LYS A 115 6.82 42.03 60.96
CA LYS A 115 6.12 42.73 59.88
C LYS A 115 7.02 43.73 59.13
N MET A 116 8.03 44.32 59.79
CA MET A 116 8.93 45.29 59.15
C MET A 116 9.97 44.64 58.24
N LYS A 117 10.26 43.34 58.46
CA LYS A 117 11.16 42.54 57.61
C LYS A 117 10.41 41.77 56.53
N ARG A 118 9.09 41.67 56.66
CA ARG A 118 8.21 40.98 55.71
C ARG A 118 8.27 41.70 54.36
N LEU A 119 8.27 40.91 53.30
CA LEU A 119 8.37 41.42 51.94
C LEU A 119 7.22 42.37 51.61
N THR A 120 7.54 43.59 51.15
CA THR A 120 6.53 44.57 50.72
C THR A 120 5.89 44.15 49.40
N ILE A 121 4.75 44.73 49.06
CA ILE A 121 4.06 44.47 47.77
C ILE A 121 5.00 44.72 46.58
N GLN A 122 5.76 45.83 46.61
CA GLN A 122 6.66 46.19 45.52
C GLN A 122 7.83 45.23 45.41
N ASP A 123 8.41 44.83 46.54
CA ASP A 123 9.53 43.90 46.57
C ASP A 123 9.08 42.48 46.17
N ALA A 124 7.86 42.09 46.53
CA ALA A 124 7.27 40.82 46.13
C ALA A 124 7.08 40.72 44.62
N LEU A 125 6.57 41.78 43.98
CA LEU A 125 6.46 41.85 42.51
C LEU A 125 7.83 41.87 41.83
N ASN A 126 8.86 42.40 42.51
CA ASN A 126 10.22 42.45 42.01
C ASN A 126 11.05 41.19 42.29
N HIS A 127 10.51 40.24 43.07
CA HIS A 127 11.24 39.04 43.47
C HIS A 127 11.62 38.20 42.23
N PRO A 128 12.85 37.63 42.17
CA PRO A 128 13.30 36.84 41.03
C PRO A 128 12.36 35.70 40.65
N TRP A 129 11.72 35.07 41.65
CA TRP A 129 10.72 34.02 41.39
C TRP A 129 9.54 34.51 40.53
N ILE A 130 9.07 35.74 40.72
CA ILE A 130 7.97 36.34 39.96
C ILE A 130 8.48 36.93 38.63
N LYS A 131 9.60 37.65 38.64
CA LYS A 131 10.16 38.31 37.44
C LYS A 131 10.72 37.36 36.39
N VAL A 132 11.30 36.22 36.77
CA VAL A 132 11.90 35.26 35.81
C VAL A 132 10.86 34.74 34.80
N TYR A 133 9.59 34.67 35.19
CA TYR A 133 8.48 34.29 34.29
C TYR A 133 8.06 35.40 33.32
N HIS A 134 8.32 36.67 33.62
CA HIS A 134 8.02 37.78 32.70
C HIS A 134 9.05 37.91 31.56
N CYS A 135 10.32 37.60 31.81
CA CYS A 135 11.38 37.71 30.79
C CYS A 135 11.27 36.66 29.66
N HIS A 136 10.75 35.46 29.95
CA HIS A 136 10.57 34.39 28.95
C HIS A 136 9.33 34.57 28.05
N MET A 137 8.48 35.57 28.31
CA MET A 137 7.27 35.81 27.52
C MET A 137 7.51 36.74 26.32
N GLU A 138 8.61 37.50 26.30
CA GLU A 138 8.86 38.53 25.28
C GLU A 138 9.80 38.10 24.13
N THR A 139 10.54 36.98 24.25
CA THR A 139 11.65 36.67 23.31
C THR A 139 11.54 35.44 22.41
N THR A 140 10.40 34.73 22.32
CA THR A 140 10.31 33.61 21.37
C THR A 140 9.04 33.60 20.52
N LYS A 141 9.14 34.18 19.32
CA LYS A 141 8.27 33.93 18.17
C LYS A 141 8.52 32.52 17.60
N THR A 142 8.03 31.47 18.27
CA THR A 142 7.78 30.17 17.61
C THR A 142 6.64 29.44 18.33
N PRO A 143 5.59 28.96 17.63
CA PRO A 143 4.49 28.25 18.26
C PRO A 143 4.90 26.77 18.42
N LYS A 144 5.72 26.46 19.42
CA LYS A 144 5.76 25.08 19.90
C LYS A 144 4.49 24.85 20.70
N LYS A 145 3.67 23.89 20.25
CA LYS A 145 2.49 23.36 20.97
C LYS A 145 2.90 23.12 22.43
N ARG A 146 2.63 24.09 23.30
CA ARG A 146 2.83 23.94 24.75
C ARG A 146 1.74 22.98 25.18
N GLU A 147 2.09 21.71 25.34
CA GLU A 147 1.24 20.76 26.05
C GLU A 147 0.81 21.44 27.34
N ARG A 148 -0.52 21.58 27.49
CA ARG A 148 -1.13 22.05 28.72
C ARG A 148 -0.70 21.05 29.80
N ARG A 149 0.36 21.37 30.55
CA ARG A 149 0.71 20.62 31.75
C ARG A 149 -0.49 20.76 32.67
N GLN A 150 -1.35 19.75 32.68
CA GLN A 150 -2.48 19.70 33.60
C GLN A 150 -1.91 19.94 35.00
N LEU A 151 -2.39 21.00 35.65
CA LEU A 151 -2.02 21.29 37.03
C LEU A 151 -2.49 20.07 37.84
N LYS A 152 -1.56 19.40 38.52
CA LYS A 152 -1.90 18.28 39.39
C LYS A 152 -2.64 18.82 40.61
N THR A 153 -3.96 18.84 40.55
CA THR A 153 -4.83 19.42 41.59
C THR A 153 -5.24 18.44 42.68
N LYS A 154 -4.79 17.16 42.62
CA LYS A 154 -5.18 16.11 43.57
C LYS A 154 -4.97 16.52 45.04
N ARG A 155 -3.78 17.05 45.36
CA ARG A 155 -3.46 17.51 46.73
C ARG A 155 -4.27 18.75 47.14
N LEU A 156 -4.46 19.69 46.22
CA LEU A 156 -5.28 20.88 46.48
C LEU A 156 -6.76 20.52 46.71
N LYS A 157 -7.28 19.51 45.99
CA LYS A 157 -8.62 18.93 46.20
C LYS A 157 -8.73 18.32 47.60
N GLU A 158 -7.74 17.55 48.02
CA GLU A 158 -7.67 16.93 49.35
C GLU A 158 -7.62 17.97 50.48
N TYR A 159 -6.79 19.01 50.35
CA TYR A 159 -6.78 20.14 51.29
C TYR A 159 -8.15 20.84 51.38
N THR A 160 -8.79 21.11 50.24
CA THR A 160 -10.11 21.75 50.19
C THR A 160 -11.15 20.90 50.95
N MET A 161 -11.12 19.57 50.78
CA MET A 161 -11.99 18.65 51.52
C MET A 161 -11.71 18.65 53.03
N LYS A 162 -10.43 18.66 53.42
CA LYS A 162 -10.05 18.63 54.84
C LYS A 162 -10.43 19.94 55.55
N SER A 163 -10.17 21.10 54.94
CA SER A 163 -10.49 22.43 55.51
C SER A 163 -12.01 22.64 55.69
N HIS A 164 -12.84 22.14 54.76
CA HIS A 164 -14.29 22.32 54.80
C HIS A 164 -15.09 21.22 55.53
N SER A 165 -14.43 20.17 56.02
CA SER A 165 -15.06 19.08 56.80
C SER A 165 -15.69 19.53 58.13
N SER A 166 -15.40 20.77 58.56
CA SER A 166 -15.95 21.39 59.78
C SER A 166 -17.20 22.25 59.53
N MET A 167 -17.69 22.39 58.30
CA MET A 167 -18.92 23.12 57.97
C MET A 167 -20.12 22.18 57.83
N PRO A 168 -21.32 22.56 58.32
CA PRO A 168 -22.52 21.76 58.14
C PRO A 168 -22.80 21.54 56.64
N PRO A 169 -23.39 20.40 56.25
CA PRO A 169 -23.52 19.99 54.86
C PRO A 169 -24.44 20.97 54.12
N ASN A 170 -23.86 22.00 53.51
CA ASN A 170 -24.58 22.88 52.62
C ASN A 170 -24.58 22.25 51.22
N ASN A 171 -25.75 22.22 50.59
CA ASN A 171 -26.02 21.55 49.31
C ASN A 171 -25.02 21.92 48.20
N THR A 172 -24.37 23.09 48.31
CA THR A 172 -23.34 23.57 47.41
C THR A 172 -22.07 22.70 47.38
N TYR A 173 -21.60 22.17 48.51
CA TYR A 173 -20.33 21.41 48.57
C TYR A 173 -20.49 19.97 48.08
N VAL A 174 -21.61 19.32 48.43
CA VAL A 174 -22.01 18.01 47.87
C VAL A 174 -22.15 18.11 46.34
N ASN A 175 -22.64 19.24 45.83
CA ASN A 175 -22.67 19.51 44.39
C ASN A 175 -21.27 19.68 43.78
N PHE A 176 -20.31 20.29 44.49
CA PHE A 176 -18.93 20.38 44.02
C PHE A 176 -18.23 19.02 43.98
N GLU A 177 -18.50 18.14 44.94
CA GLU A 177 -17.94 16.79 44.96
C GLU A 177 -18.51 15.93 43.83
N ARG A 178 -19.84 15.96 43.64
CA ARG A 178 -20.48 15.34 42.48
C ARG A 178 -19.95 15.91 41.16
N PHE A 179 -19.76 17.22 41.08
CA PHE A 179 -19.20 17.87 39.89
C PHE A 179 -17.75 17.44 39.63
N ALA A 180 -16.92 17.36 40.67
CA ALA A 180 -15.53 16.92 40.53
C ALA A 180 -15.44 15.46 40.08
N GLN A 181 -16.32 14.60 40.60
CA GLN A 181 -16.45 13.21 40.16
C GLN A 181 -16.82 13.14 38.68
N VAL A 182 -17.85 13.91 38.27
CA VAL A 182 -18.30 13.97 36.87
C VAL A 182 -17.19 14.47 35.93
N VAL A 183 -16.39 15.45 36.34
CA VAL A 183 -15.26 15.94 35.52
C VAL A 183 -14.18 14.87 35.36
N GLU A 184 -13.92 14.10 36.41
CA GLU A 184 -12.94 13.00 36.38
C GLU A 184 -13.44 11.85 35.50
N ASP A 185 -14.71 11.48 35.61
CA ASP A 185 -15.36 10.48 34.77
C ASP A 185 -15.38 10.92 33.30
N ILE A 186 -15.69 12.19 33.01
CA ILE A 186 -15.61 12.75 31.64
C ILE A 186 -14.19 12.66 31.11
N SER A 187 -13.17 13.00 31.91
CA SER A 187 -11.78 12.90 31.48
C SER A 187 -11.36 11.45 31.18
N GLN A 188 -11.81 10.48 31.98
CA GLN A 188 -11.55 9.05 31.73
C GLN A 188 -12.27 8.57 30.46
N MET A 189 -13.50 9.03 30.25
CA MET A 189 -14.29 8.74 29.05
C MET A 189 -13.66 9.35 27.79
N GLU A 190 -13.19 10.59 27.84
CA GLU A 190 -12.44 11.25 26.75
C GLU A 190 -11.16 10.48 26.41
N GLY A 191 -10.43 10.01 27.43
CA GLY A 191 -9.28 9.13 27.24
C GLY A 191 -9.65 7.84 26.52
N SER A 192 -10.77 7.22 26.93
CA SER A 192 -11.27 5.98 26.32
C SER A 192 -11.71 6.19 24.87
N PHE A 193 -12.38 7.31 24.57
CA PHE A 193 -12.78 7.68 23.21
C PHE A 193 -11.57 7.97 22.32
N SER A 194 -10.52 8.61 22.85
CA SER A 194 -9.27 8.83 22.10
C SER A 194 -8.57 7.50 21.76
N GLY A 195 -8.60 6.52 22.67
CA GLY A 195 -8.10 5.17 22.41
C GLY A 195 -8.92 4.45 21.35
N LEU A 196 -10.25 4.58 21.42
CA LEU A 196 -11.15 4.01 20.41
C LEU A 196 -10.97 4.66 19.03
N ALA A 197 -10.78 5.98 18.98
CA ALA A 197 -10.49 6.70 17.74
C ALA A 197 -9.18 6.22 17.12
N SER A 198 -8.14 6.03 17.92
CA SER A 198 -6.86 5.48 17.45
C SER A 198 -7.00 4.05 16.92
N ALA A 199 -7.83 3.22 17.56
CA ALA A 199 -8.11 1.86 17.09
C ALA A 199 -8.94 1.86 15.79
N HIS A 200 -9.90 2.80 15.65
CA HIS A 200 -10.64 3.00 14.41
C HIS A 200 -9.72 3.42 13.26
N ASP A 201 -8.81 4.37 13.50
CA ASP A 201 -7.85 4.83 12.50
C ASP A 201 -6.91 3.68 12.06
N SER A 202 -6.44 2.86 13.01
CA SER A 202 -5.66 1.65 12.71
C SER A 202 -6.44 0.63 11.86
N LEU A 203 -7.71 0.39 12.19
CA LEU A 203 -8.57 -0.51 11.41
C LEU A 203 -8.83 0.06 10.00
N GLN A 204 -8.94 1.39 9.88
CA GLN A 204 -9.11 2.05 8.59
C GLN A 204 -7.87 1.86 7.71
N GLU A 205 -6.66 1.99 8.27
CA GLU A 205 -5.41 1.71 7.58
C GLU A 205 -5.33 0.26 7.09
N ASP A 206 -5.75 -0.70 7.92
CA ASP A 206 -5.80 -2.13 7.56
C ASP A 206 -6.81 -2.40 6.42
N ILE A 207 -7.98 -1.76 6.47
CA ILE A 207 -9.00 -1.85 5.40
C ILE A 207 -8.44 -1.29 4.10
N ASP A 208 -7.81 -0.12 4.13
CA ASP A 208 -7.24 0.52 2.94
C ASP A 208 -6.11 -0.33 2.33
N ALA A 209 -5.28 -0.96 3.17
CA ALA A 209 -4.28 -1.91 2.72
C ALA A 209 -4.91 -3.13 2.03
N LEU A 210 -5.99 -3.68 2.59
CA LEU A 210 -6.70 -4.84 2.04
C LEU A 210 -7.37 -4.51 0.70
N VAL A 211 -7.99 -3.32 0.59
CA VAL A 211 -8.55 -2.80 -0.66
C VAL A 211 -7.45 -2.61 -1.71
N SER A 212 -6.29 -2.09 -1.33
CA SER A 212 -5.14 -1.95 -2.24
C SER A 212 -4.66 -3.31 -2.78
N VAL A 213 -4.53 -4.32 -1.90
CA VAL A 213 -4.16 -5.68 -2.30
C VAL A 213 -5.20 -6.30 -3.24
N TYR A 214 -6.49 -6.12 -2.94
CA TYR A 214 -7.58 -6.59 -3.80
C TYR A 214 -7.50 -5.97 -5.20
N ASN A 215 -7.41 -4.64 -5.29
CA ASN A 215 -7.34 -3.93 -6.56
C ASN A 215 -6.10 -4.32 -7.38
N HIS A 216 -4.95 -4.47 -6.73
CA HIS A 216 -3.72 -4.92 -7.38
C HIS A 216 -3.91 -6.33 -7.99
N LYS A 217 -4.51 -7.24 -7.22
CA LYS A 217 -4.75 -8.61 -7.67
C LYS A 217 -5.80 -8.69 -8.77
N GLU A 218 -6.84 -7.87 -8.71
CA GLU A 218 -7.85 -7.77 -9.78
C GLU A 218 -7.23 -7.27 -11.09
N SER A 219 -6.37 -6.25 -11.02
CA SER A 219 -5.62 -5.75 -12.19
C SER A 219 -4.74 -6.85 -12.80
N TRP A 220 -4.00 -7.57 -11.95
CA TRP A 220 -3.13 -8.66 -12.41
C TRP A 220 -3.92 -9.76 -13.13
N TYR A 221 -5.05 -10.21 -12.56
CA TYR A 221 -5.89 -11.21 -13.22
C TYR A 221 -6.50 -10.71 -14.53
N ARG A 222 -6.81 -9.41 -14.62
CA ARG A 222 -7.32 -8.79 -15.84
C ARG A 222 -6.26 -8.82 -16.94
N GLU A 223 -5.05 -8.38 -16.64
CA GLU A 223 -3.92 -8.39 -17.58
C GLU A 223 -3.56 -9.81 -18.02
N GLU A 224 -3.50 -10.77 -17.09
CA GLU A 224 -3.22 -12.17 -17.41
C GLU A 224 -4.34 -12.77 -18.31
N SER A 225 -5.61 -12.48 -18.00
CA SER A 225 -6.75 -12.93 -18.83
C SER A 225 -6.69 -12.31 -20.22
N GLU A 226 -6.36 -11.02 -20.33
CA GLU A 226 -6.18 -10.36 -21.61
C GLU A 226 -5.00 -10.96 -22.38
N GLY A 227 -3.87 -11.24 -21.73
CA GLY A 227 -2.72 -11.92 -22.34
C GLY A 227 -3.10 -13.27 -22.94
N VAL A 228 -3.81 -14.11 -22.18
CA VAL A 228 -4.31 -15.41 -22.65
C VAL A 228 -5.30 -15.24 -23.82
N ARG A 229 -6.19 -14.24 -23.77
CA ARG A 229 -7.12 -13.95 -24.89
C ARG A 229 -6.39 -13.52 -26.16
N HIS A 230 -5.32 -12.73 -26.05
CA HIS A 230 -4.49 -12.33 -27.18
C HIS A 230 -3.78 -13.55 -27.79
N GLN A 231 -3.13 -14.37 -26.96
CA GLN A 231 -2.48 -15.60 -27.40
C GLN A 231 -3.46 -16.55 -28.10
N LEU A 232 -4.64 -16.78 -27.52
CA LEU A 232 -5.66 -17.63 -28.12
C LEU A 232 -6.17 -17.07 -29.46
N SER A 233 -6.30 -15.75 -29.56
CA SER A 233 -6.71 -15.09 -30.81
C SER A 233 -5.63 -15.19 -31.89
N GLN A 234 -4.36 -15.10 -31.51
CA GLN A 234 -3.23 -15.34 -32.41
C GLN A 234 -3.18 -16.78 -32.90
N ILE A 235 -3.35 -17.76 -32.00
CA ILE A 235 -3.43 -19.19 -32.37
C ILE A 235 -4.61 -19.44 -33.32
N ARG A 236 -5.79 -18.85 -33.06
CA ARG A 236 -6.94 -18.97 -33.95
C ARG A 236 -6.70 -18.38 -35.33
N TYR A 237 -5.99 -17.24 -35.41
CA TYR A 237 -5.61 -16.64 -36.68
C TYR A 237 -4.66 -17.55 -37.46
N GLU A 238 -3.59 -18.04 -36.82
CA GLU A 238 -2.64 -18.96 -37.46
C GLU A 238 -3.32 -20.26 -37.90
N PHE A 239 -4.21 -20.82 -37.08
CA PHE A 239 -5.00 -22.00 -37.46
C PHE A 239 -5.85 -21.75 -38.71
N ARG A 240 -6.55 -20.61 -38.79
CA ARG A 240 -7.33 -20.23 -39.98
C ARG A 240 -6.45 -20.07 -41.22
N LYS A 241 -5.26 -19.48 -41.06
CA LYS A 241 -4.28 -19.32 -42.13
C LYS A 241 -3.79 -20.67 -42.66
N VAL A 242 -3.44 -21.59 -41.76
CA VAL A 242 -3.02 -22.96 -42.11
C VAL A 242 -4.16 -23.73 -42.79
N GLU A 243 -5.39 -23.63 -42.28
CA GLU A 243 -6.56 -24.26 -42.91
C GLU A 243 -6.85 -23.68 -44.32
N ALA A 244 -6.64 -22.38 -44.54
CA ALA A 244 -6.76 -21.78 -45.87
C ALA A 244 -5.67 -22.29 -46.82
N MET A 245 -4.40 -22.37 -46.37
CA MET A 245 -3.30 -22.92 -47.16
C MET A 245 -3.53 -24.40 -47.50
N LYS A 246 -4.05 -25.19 -46.55
CA LYS A 246 -4.43 -26.59 -46.78
C LYS A 246 -5.52 -26.72 -47.85
N ARG A 247 -6.55 -25.88 -47.84
CA ARG A 247 -7.58 -25.87 -48.89
C ARG A 247 -7.00 -25.53 -50.26
N SER A 248 -6.13 -24.51 -50.32
CA SER A 248 -5.42 -24.15 -51.56
C SER A 248 -4.61 -25.33 -52.12
N LEU A 249 -3.82 -25.99 -51.27
CA LEU A 249 -3.03 -27.16 -51.67
C LEU A 249 -3.91 -28.35 -52.09
N GLN A 250 -5.06 -28.55 -51.43
CA GLN A 250 -6.01 -29.58 -51.84
C GLN A 250 -6.60 -29.29 -53.23
N ASP A 251 -6.89 -28.04 -53.55
CA ASP A 251 -7.40 -27.66 -54.86
C ASP A 251 -6.31 -27.77 -55.94
N GLU A 252 -5.06 -27.38 -55.64
CA GLU A 252 -3.91 -27.63 -56.52
C GLU A 252 -3.69 -29.12 -56.77
N MET A 253 -3.77 -29.95 -55.72
CA MET A 253 -3.63 -31.41 -55.84
C MET A 253 -4.71 -32.01 -56.75
N LYS A 254 -5.96 -31.53 -56.68
CA LYS A 254 -7.03 -31.97 -57.60
C LYS A 254 -6.71 -31.58 -59.05
N VAL A 255 -6.17 -30.39 -59.28
CA VAL A 255 -5.79 -29.95 -60.64
C VAL A 255 -4.68 -30.86 -61.19
N VAL A 256 -3.67 -31.17 -60.37
CA VAL A 256 -2.59 -32.10 -60.75
C VAL A 256 -3.15 -33.50 -61.02
N ASP A 257 -4.06 -34.01 -60.19
CA ASP A 257 -4.67 -35.33 -60.37
C ASP A 257 -5.46 -35.44 -61.69
N VAL A 258 -6.21 -34.39 -62.06
CA VAL A 258 -6.89 -34.29 -63.36
C VAL A 258 -5.87 -34.28 -64.50
N SER A 259 -4.79 -33.50 -64.38
CA SER A 259 -3.74 -33.44 -65.41
C SER A 259 -3.01 -34.78 -65.59
N VAL A 260 -2.72 -35.49 -64.49
CA VAL A 260 -2.09 -36.82 -64.53
C VAL A 260 -3.03 -37.84 -65.16
N SER A 261 -4.32 -37.76 -64.84
CA SER A 261 -5.35 -38.61 -65.45
C SER A 261 -5.46 -38.39 -66.96
N ASP A 262 -5.41 -37.13 -67.44
CA ASP A 262 -5.38 -36.80 -68.88
C ASP A 262 -4.14 -37.38 -69.58
N VAL A 263 -2.95 -37.19 -69.00
CA VAL A 263 -1.70 -37.76 -69.55
C VAL A 263 -1.74 -39.28 -69.56
N SER A 264 -2.26 -39.91 -68.51
CA SER A 264 -2.45 -41.37 -68.43
C SER A 264 -3.38 -41.87 -69.53
N ALA A 265 -4.50 -41.18 -69.77
CA ALA A 265 -5.43 -41.52 -70.85
C ALA A 265 -4.76 -41.45 -72.23
N ARG A 266 -4.01 -40.38 -72.51
CA ARG A 266 -3.23 -40.25 -73.77
C ARG A 266 -2.16 -41.33 -73.91
N TYR A 267 -1.51 -41.71 -72.80
CA TYR A 267 -0.54 -42.81 -72.81
C TYR A 267 -1.21 -44.15 -73.14
N GLN A 268 -2.38 -44.43 -72.55
CA GLN A 268 -3.15 -45.65 -72.85
C GLN A 268 -3.62 -45.68 -74.31
N GLU A 269 -4.10 -44.57 -74.86
CA GLU A 269 -4.49 -44.47 -76.28
C GLU A 269 -3.29 -44.73 -77.21
N ARG A 270 -2.14 -44.10 -76.92
CA ARG A 270 -0.93 -44.34 -77.70
C ARG A 270 -0.44 -45.78 -77.55
N LYS A 271 -0.56 -46.38 -76.37
CA LYS A 271 -0.24 -47.78 -76.10
C LYS A 271 -1.13 -48.73 -76.91
N SER A 272 -2.44 -48.49 -76.97
CA SER A 272 -3.36 -49.29 -77.79
C SER A 272 -3.05 -49.17 -79.28
N ASN A 273 -2.68 -47.97 -79.76
CA ASN A 273 -2.29 -47.77 -81.16
C ASN A 273 -1.00 -48.52 -81.50
N PHE A 274 -0.01 -48.51 -80.60
CA PHE A 274 1.21 -49.31 -80.77
C PHE A 274 0.91 -50.81 -80.79
N ASP A 275 0.02 -51.29 -79.92
CA ASP A 275 -0.35 -52.70 -79.88
C ASP A 275 -1.14 -53.12 -81.13
N ALA A 276 -1.99 -52.24 -81.68
CA ALA A 276 -2.67 -52.44 -82.95
C ALA A 276 -1.69 -52.49 -84.14
N LEU A 277 -0.79 -51.51 -84.25
CA LEU A 277 0.28 -51.52 -85.26
C LEU A 277 1.17 -52.76 -85.16
N ARG A 278 1.42 -53.24 -83.93
CA ARG A 278 2.18 -54.47 -83.69
C ARG A 278 1.41 -55.71 -84.16
N GLN A 279 0.09 -55.74 -84.00
CA GLN A 279 -0.76 -56.80 -84.55
C GLN A 279 -0.78 -56.75 -86.08
N GLU A 280 -0.98 -55.58 -86.68
CA GLU A 280 -0.91 -55.40 -88.14
C GLU A 280 0.43 -55.88 -88.70
N LEU A 281 1.56 -55.47 -88.09
CA LEU A 281 2.88 -55.94 -88.49
C LEU A 281 3.03 -57.47 -88.35
N SER A 282 2.47 -58.04 -87.28
CA SER A 282 2.48 -59.50 -87.07
C SER A 282 1.64 -60.24 -88.12
N ASP A 283 0.50 -59.68 -88.52
CA ASP A 283 -0.38 -60.23 -89.54
C ASP A 283 0.27 -60.12 -90.92
N GLU A 284 0.91 -58.99 -91.24
CA GLU A 284 1.70 -58.79 -92.45
C GLU A 284 2.90 -59.75 -92.50
N LEU A 285 3.64 -59.91 -91.39
CA LEU A 285 4.74 -60.88 -91.31
C LEU A 285 4.25 -62.32 -91.50
N LYS A 286 3.09 -62.66 -90.94
CA LYS A 286 2.47 -63.98 -91.12
C LYS A 286 2.02 -64.18 -92.57
N TRP A 287 1.43 -63.17 -93.18
CA TRP A 287 1.07 -63.17 -94.60
C TRP A 287 2.30 -63.37 -95.48
N VAL A 288 3.39 -62.63 -95.24
CA VAL A 288 4.67 -62.83 -95.94
C VAL A 288 5.19 -64.25 -95.73
N GLN A 289 5.10 -64.80 -94.52
CA GLN A 289 5.54 -66.17 -94.21
C GLN A 289 4.68 -67.23 -94.91
N ASP A 290 3.36 -67.03 -95.02
CA ASP A 290 2.44 -67.92 -95.75
C ASP A 290 2.64 -67.83 -97.27
N VAL A 291 2.93 -66.64 -97.81
CA VAL A 291 3.29 -66.44 -99.23
C VAL A 291 4.62 -67.10 -99.55
N VAL A 292 5.66 -66.87 -98.74
CA VAL A 292 6.98 -67.52 -98.90
C VAL A 292 6.87 -69.03 -98.70
N GLY A 293 6.02 -69.49 -97.78
CA GLY A 293 5.68 -70.91 -97.60
C GLY A 293 4.95 -71.51 -98.79
N SER A 294 4.12 -70.74 -99.50
CA SER A 294 3.44 -71.16 -100.74
C SER A 294 4.38 -71.27 -101.95
N PHE A 295 5.57 -70.68 -101.89
CA PHE A 295 6.66 -70.93 -102.85
C PHE A 295 7.62 -72.05 -102.39
N GLY A 296 7.41 -72.60 -101.19
CA GLY A 296 8.14 -73.74 -100.61
C GLY A 296 7.60 -75.07 -101.13
N VAL A 297 8.28 -75.57 -102.15
CA VAL A 297 8.09 -76.83 -102.87
C VAL A 297 7.70 -78.04 -101.97
N THR A 298 6.60 -78.65 -102.37
CA THR A 298 6.27 -80.07 -102.19
C THR A 298 7.36 -80.96 -102.82
N ASP A 299 8.00 -81.87 -102.09
CA ASP A 299 8.01 -83.29 -102.53
C ASP A 299 8.59 -84.27 -101.50
N GLY A 300 8.14 -85.51 -101.61
CA GLY A 300 8.53 -86.64 -100.77
C GLY A 300 9.85 -87.34 -101.14
N VAL A 301 10.33 -88.13 -100.16
CA VAL A 301 10.94 -89.48 -100.26
C VAL A 301 11.88 -89.81 -101.44
N THR A 302 13.20 -89.88 -101.21
CA THR A 302 14.07 -91.10 -101.26
C THR A 302 15.58 -90.76 -101.20
N ASP A 303 16.34 -91.65 -100.54
CA ASP A 303 17.76 -92.01 -100.65
C ASP A 303 18.87 -91.03 -101.11
N GLY A 304 19.86 -90.86 -100.21
CA GLY A 304 21.21 -91.40 -100.43
C GLY A 304 22.15 -90.77 -101.47
N VAL A 305 23.23 -90.17 -100.93
CA VAL A 305 24.59 -89.96 -101.50
C VAL A 305 24.88 -88.63 -102.21
N GLY A 306 25.75 -87.83 -101.58
CA GLY A 306 26.97 -87.31 -102.21
C GLY A 306 26.96 -85.91 -102.85
N GLY A 307 27.35 -84.91 -102.05
CA GLY A 307 28.41 -83.94 -102.41
C GLY A 307 28.09 -82.75 -103.32
N GLY A 308 28.44 -81.55 -102.84
CA GLY A 308 28.68 -80.36 -103.69
C GLY A 308 27.85 -79.15 -103.29
N GLY A 309 28.41 -78.29 -102.44
CA GLY A 309 27.72 -77.13 -101.91
C GLY A 309 27.53 -75.98 -102.90
N TYR A 310 26.50 -75.17 -102.65
CA TYR A 310 26.50 -73.72 -102.84
C TYR A 310 25.62 -73.07 -101.77
N LEU A 311 26.02 -71.86 -101.39
CA LEU A 311 25.56 -71.06 -100.26
C LEU A 311 24.04 -70.83 -100.26
N ASN A 312 23.38 -71.35 -99.24
CA ASN A 312 22.04 -70.90 -98.85
C ASN A 312 22.18 -69.64 -97.99
N CYS A 313 22.35 -68.49 -98.64
CA CYS A 313 22.28 -67.19 -97.98
C CYS A 313 20.82 -66.94 -97.59
N ASN A 314 20.50 -67.16 -96.32
CA ASN A 314 19.18 -66.91 -95.73
C ASN A 314 18.75 -65.44 -95.94
N PHE A 315 17.90 -65.23 -96.94
CA PHE A 315 17.17 -63.97 -97.18
C PHE A 315 16.46 -63.47 -95.90
N SER A 316 16.03 -64.40 -95.04
CA SER A 316 15.40 -64.17 -93.75
C SER A 316 16.28 -63.47 -92.70
N THR A 317 17.61 -63.58 -92.79
CA THR A 317 18.53 -62.95 -91.82
C THR A 317 18.88 -61.50 -92.14
N VAL A 318 18.96 -61.12 -93.43
CA VAL A 318 19.27 -59.74 -93.82
C VAL A 318 18.04 -58.84 -93.62
N PHE A 319 16.87 -59.32 -94.03
CA PHE A 319 15.61 -58.57 -93.91
C PHE A 319 15.22 -58.29 -92.44
N ASN A 320 15.50 -59.24 -91.53
CA ASN A 320 15.24 -59.07 -90.10
C ASN A 320 16.19 -58.10 -89.41
N ASN A 321 17.43 -57.97 -89.87
CA ASN A 321 18.40 -57.05 -89.28
C ASN A 321 18.13 -55.60 -89.68
N ASP A 322 17.80 -55.34 -90.95
CA ASP A 322 17.49 -53.99 -91.43
C ASP A 322 16.16 -53.46 -90.85
N MET A 323 15.14 -54.32 -90.74
CA MET A 323 13.88 -53.96 -90.07
C MET A 323 14.10 -53.63 -88.58
N ASN A 324 14.95 -54.38 -87.88
CA ASN A 324 15.23 -54.14 -86.46
C ASN A 324 16.03 -52.84 -86.23
N GLU A 325 16.97 -52.50 -87.13
CA GLU A 325 17.69 -51.22 -87.07
C GLU A 325 16.75 -50.03 -87.32
N ALA A 326 15.89 -50.11 -88.33
CA ALA A 326 14.92 -49.04 -88.64
C ALA A 326 13.92 -48.80 -87.49
N LEU A 327 13.45 -49.88 -86.83
CA LEU A 327 12.56 -49.78 -85.66
C LEU A 327 13.27 -49.18 -84.44
N LYS A 328 14.54 -49.51 -84.24
CA LYS A 328 15.39 -48.91 -83.20
C LYS A 328 15.57 -47.40 -83.42
N GLU A 329 15.79 -46.98 -84.65
CA GLU A 329 16.00 -45.57 -84.99
C GLU A 329 14.72 -44.74 -84.79
N MET A 330 13.55 -45.31 -85.11
CA MET A 330 12.24 -44.67 -84.90
C MET A 330 11.87 -44.52 -83.42
N LEU A 331 12.14 -45.54 -82.59
CA LEU A 331 11.90 -45.48 -81.14
C LEU A 331 12.79 -44.44 -80.46
N ASN A 332 14.03 -44.26 -80.93
CA ASN A 332 14.94 -43.27 -80.37
C ASN A 332 14.57 -41.82 -80.76
N ARG A 333 13.97 -41.61 -81.94
CA ARG A 333 13.54 -40.27 -82.39
C ARG A 333 12.27 -39.75 -81.70
N ASN A 334 11.30 -40.61 -81.40
CA ASN A 334 10.00 -40.17 -80.86
C ASN A 334 9.94 -40.04 -79.32
N CYS A 335 10.82 -40.72 -78.58
CA CYS A 335 10.81 -40.70 -77.12
C CYS A 335 11.58 -39.51 -76.49
N GLY A 336 12.32 -38.72 -77.30
CA GLY A 336 13.23 -37.69 -76.79
C GLY A 336 12.77 -36.23 -76.87
N GLY A 337 11.77 -35.89 -77.70
CA GLY A 337 11.51 -34.49 -78.10
C GLY A 337 10.50 -33.70 -77.25
N ASP A 338 9.36 -34.31 -76.89
CA ASP A 338 8.19 -33.50 -76.52
C ASP A 338 7.82 -33.52 -75.03
N LEU A 339 8.53 -34.28 -74.19
CA LEU A 339 8.20 -34.34 -72.75
C LEU A 339 8.82 -33.20 -71.92
N LEU A 340 9.79 -32.45 -72.49
CA LEU A 340 10.55 -31.42 -71.77
C LEU A 340 10.06 -29.99 -72.02
N SER A 341 9.23 -29.74 -73.03
CA SER A 341 8.76 -28.39 -73.38
C SER A 341 7.55 -27.91 -72.55
N GLY A 342 6.84 -28.82 -71.86
CA GLY A 342 5.63 -28.51 -71.09
C GLY A 342 5.82 -28.21 -69.60
N ILE A 343 7.00 -28.44 -69.04
CA ILE A 343 7.27 -28.27 -67.59
C ILE A 343 8.07 -26.98 -67.36
N SER A 344 7.46 -25.83 -67.65
CA SER A 344 7.93 -24.54 -67.10
C SER A 344 7.08 -24.20 -65.87
N LEU A 345 7.31 -24.91 -64.76
CA LEU A 345 6.81 -24.52 -63.44
C LEU A 345 7.87 -23.62 -62.79
N ASN A 346 7.69 -22.31 -62.95
CA ASN A 346 8.42 -21.28 -62.21
C ASN A 346 8.04 -21.35 -60.73
N PHE A 347 8.84 -22.06 -59.92
CA PHE A 347 8.84 -21.86 -58.46
C PHE A 347 9.66 -20.61 -58.15
N THR A 348 8.98 -19.48 -57.94
CA THR A 348 9.60 -18.31 -57.32
C THR A 348 9.79 -18.56 -55.83
N GLU A 349 11.05 -18.77 -55.45
CA GLU A 349 11.57 -18.71 -54.09
C GLU A 349 11.15 -17.39 -53.41
N SER A 350 10.33 -17.46 -52.35
CA SER A 350 10.18 -16.36 -51.40
C SER A 350 10.19 -16.90 -49.99
N GLY A 351 11.38 -16.89 -49.40
CA GLY A 351 11.59 -17.24 -48.01
C GLY A 351 13.04 -17.02 -47.60
N LEU A 352 13.40 -15.78 -47.25
CA LEU A 352 14.36 -15.50 -46.19
C LEU A 352 14.43 -13.98 -45.92
N LYS A 353 13.87 -13.53 -44.80
CA LYS A 353 14.46 -12.54 -43.90
C LYS A 353 13.66 -12.53 -42.60
N ARG A 354 14.25 -13.18 -41.59
CA ARG A 354 14.02 -12.87 -40.18
C ARG A 354 14.61 -11.50 -39.88
#